data_AF-A0A7Y4TKT2-F1
#
_entry.id   AF-A0A7Y4TKT2-F1
#
_cell.length_a   1.000
_cell.length_b   1.000
_cell.length_c   1.000
_cell.angle_alpha   90.00
_cell.angle_beta   90.00
_cell.angle_gamma   90.00
#
_symmetry.space_group_name_H-M   'P 1'
#
loop_
_entity.id
_entity.type
_entity.pdbx_description
1 polymer ?
#
loop_
_entity_poly.entity_id
_entity_poly.type
_entity_poly.pdbx_seq_one_letter_code
_entity_poly.pdbx_strand_id
1 'polypeptide(L)'
;MFTGIIEELGTVRETHLYGGGSRIVVSASIVINGTVDGDSISVNGVCLTALDVQPAGFSADVSQETLDHSTLGKLKAGSRVNLERAVTPSTRLGGHMV
;
A
#
# COMPACT_ATOMS: atom_id res chain seq x y z
N MET A 1 -2.99 8.76 7.95
CA MET A 1 -4.44 9.05 8.04
C MET A 1 -5.03 8.94 6.64
N PHE A 2 -6.18 8.29 6.52
CA PHE A 2 -6.83 8.02 5.24
C PHE A 2 -8.32 8.38 5.30
N THR A 3 -9.00 8.37 4.15
CA THR A 3 -10.44 8.65 4.03
C THR A 3 -11.30 7.41 3.90
N GLY A 4 -10.69 6.26 3.55
CA GLY A 4 -11.39 5.04 3.18
C GLY A 4 -11.97 5.07 1.76
N ILE A 5 -11.58 6.04 0.93
CA ILE A 5 -11.97 6.13 -0.48
C ILE A 5 -10.82 5.58 -1.31
N ILE A 6 -11.06 4.41 -1.92
CA ILE A 6 -10.07 3.74 -2.76
C ILE A 6 -9.86 4.55 -4.05
N GLU A 7 -8.60 4.86 -4.33
CA GLU A 7 -8.21 5.64 -5.51
C GLU A 7 -7.97 4.74 -6.71
N GLU A 8 -7.41 3.54 -6.50
CA GLU A 8 -7.23 2.56 -7.56
C GLU A 8 -7.13 1.13 -7.05
N LEU A 9 -7.24 0.19 -8.00
CA LEU A 9 -6.90 -1.21 -7.79
C LEU A 9 -5.52 -1.52 -8.35
N GLY A 10 -4.55 -1.73 -7.46
CA GLY A 10 -3.22 -2.21 -7.78
C GLY A 10 -3.15 -3.73 -7.98
N THR A 11 -1.97 -4.21 -8.35
CA THR A 11 -1.67 -5.64 -8.49
C THR A 11 -0.36 -5.96 -7.80
N VAL A 12 -0.36 -6.93 -6.88
CA VAL A 12 0.86 -7.48 -6.30
C VAL A 12 1.63 -8.18 -7.41
N ARG A 13 2.85 -7.71 -7.68
CA ARG A 13 3.77 -8.33 -8.63
C ARG A 13 4.52 -9.47 -7.97
N GLU A 14 5.05 -9.20 -6.78
CA GLU A 14 5.92 -10.13 -6.06
C GLU A 14 5.75 -9.98 -4.56
N THR A 15 6.07 -11.06 -3.84
CA THR A 15 6.11 -11.10 -2.38
C THR A 15 7.37 -11.88 -1.99
N HIS A 16 8.27 -11.25 -1.25
CA HIS A 16 9.52 -11.82 -0.79
C HIS A 16 9.47 -11.97 0.73
N LEU A 17 9.42 -13.20 1.24
CA LEU A 17 9.46 -13.46 2.67
C LEU A 17 10.90 -13.45 3.17
N TYR A 18 11.11 -12.90 4.37
CA TYR A 18 12.39 -12.94 5.06
C TYR A 18 12.16 -13.08 6.57
N GLY A 19 13.23 -13.30 7.33
CA GLY A 19 13.14 -13.44 8.78
C GLY A 19 12.54 -12.20 9.43
N GLY A 20 11.28 -12.28 9.85
CA GLY A 20 10.54 -11.21 10.55
C GLY A 20 9.55 -10.40 9.71
N GLY A 21 9.33 -10.75 8.43
CA GLY A 21 8.34 -10.06 7.61
C GLY A 21 8.35 -10.44 6.13
N SER A 22 7.78 -9.54 5.31
CA SER A 22 7.78 -9.68 3.85
C SER A 22 7.94 -8.34 3.16
N ARG A 23 8.65 -8.31 2.04
CA ARG A 23 8.57 -7.22 1.08
C ARG A 23 7.53 -7.54 0.03
N ILE A 24 6.55 -6.66 -0.16
CA ILE A 24 5.59 -6.75 -1.26
C ILE A 24 5.96 -5.73 -2.33
N VAL A 25 5.80 -6.11 -3.60
CA VAL A 25 5.95 -5.20 -4.75
C VAL A 25 4.60 -5.06 -5.41
N VAL A 26 4.11 -3.82 -5.53
CA VAL A 26 2.76 -3.52 -6.00
C VAL A 26 2.84 -2.63 -7.24
N SER A 27 2.25 -3.11 -8.34
CA SER A 27 2.01 -2.26 -9.50
C SER A 27 0.80 -1.37 -9.30
N ALA A 28 0.96 -0.11 -9.65
CA ALA A 28 0.01 0.97 -9.46
C ALA A 28 0.32 2.10 -10.44
N SER A 29 -0.61 3.03 -10.65
CA SER A 29 -0.42 4.14 -11.60
C SER A 29 -0.94 5.46 -11.07
N ILE A 30 -2.07 5.45 -10.37
CA ILE A 30 -2.69 6.66 -9.82
C ILE A 30 -1.99 7.07 -8.51
N VAL A 31 -1.81 6.15 -7.56
CA VAL A 31 -1.27 6.46 -6.24
C VAL A 31 0.24 6.71 -6.24
N ILE A 32 0.92 6.46 -7.35
CA ILE A 32 2.36 6.77 -7.50
C ILE A 32 2.55 8.24 -7.87
N ASN A 33 1.55 8.89 -8.47
CA ASN A 33 1.69 10.26 -8.91
C ASN A 33 1.84 11.21 -7.70
N GLY A 34 3.01 11.84 -7.60
CA GLY A 34 3.37 12.74 -6.49
C GLY A 34 3.81 12.03 -5.22
N THR A 35 3.91 10.70 -5.22
CA THR A 35 4.39 9.92 -4.08
C THR A 35 5.91 9.76 -4.15
N VAL A 36 6.57 9.88 -3.01
CA VAL A 36 8.02 9.66 -2.86
C VAL A 36 8.31 8.58 -1.82
N ASP A 37 9.54 8.08 -1.80
CA ASP A 37 9.97 7.13 -0.77
C ASP A 37 9.77 7.72 0.63
N GLY A 38 9.21 6.92 1.54
CA GLY A 38 8.86 7.34 2.89
C GLY A 38 7.41 7.79 3.07
N ASP A 39 6.68 8.06 1.99
CA ASP A 39 5.25 8.38 2.07
C ASP A 39 4.40 7.18 2.49
N SER A 40 3.19 7.44 2.98
CA SER A 40 2.25 6.41 3.41
C SER A 40 1.22 6.11 2.33
N ILE A 41 1.12 4.83 1.94
CA ILE A 41 0.06 4.30 1.08
C ILE A 41 -0.69 3.22 1.85
N SER A 42 -2.02 3.30 1.86
CA SER A 42 -2.89 2.24 2.37
C SER A 42 -3.02 1.13 1.32
N VAL A 43 -2.70 -0.11 1.71
CA VAL A 43 -2.88 -1.32 0.89
C VAL A 43 -3.90 -2.21 1.58
N ASN A 44 -5.09 -2.36 0.98
CA ASN A 44 -6.24 -3.02 1.60
C ASN A 44 -6.55 -2.49 3.02
N GLY A 45 -6.37 -1.19 3.25
CA GLY A 45 -6.60 -0.57 4.57
C GLY A 45 -5.39 -0.61 5.52
N VAL A 46 -4.30 -1.29 5.15
CA VAL A 46 -3.08 -1.33 5.96
C VAL A 46 -2.16 -0.20 5.53
N CYS A 47 -1.82 0.70 6.45
CA CYS A 47 -0.86 1.76 6.22
C CYS A 47 0.55 1.19 6.05
N LEU A 48 1.14 1.35 4.86
CA LEU A 48 2.50 0.94 4.57
C LEU A 48 3.34 2.13 4.10
N THR A 49 4.62 2.10 4.44
CA THR A 49 5.60 3.07 3.93
C THR A 49 6.01 2.65 2.52
N ALA A 50 5.87 3.57 1.57
CA ALA A 50 6.30 3.36 0.19
C ALA A 50 7.83 3.38 0.10
N LEU A 51 8.38 2.38 -0.58
CA LEU A 51 9.80 2.19 -0.86
C LEU A 51 9.96 1.92 -2.35
N ASP A 52 11.15 2.19 -2.90
CA ASP A 52 11.49 1.93 -4.30
C ASP A 52 10.44 2.49 -5.29
N VAL A 53 9.89 3.67 -5.01
CA VAL A 53 8.78 4.25 -5.79
C VAL A 53 9.23 4.52 -7.22
N GLN A 54 8.49 3.96 -8.18
CA GLN A 54 8.79 4.02 -9.61
C GLN A 54 7.50 4.27 -10.41
N PRO A 55 7.57 4.72 -11.67
CA PRO A 55 6.37 4.97 -12.48
C PRO A 55 5.41 3.78 -12.61
N ALA A 56 5.90 2.55 -12.43
CA ALA A 56 5.11 1.32 -12.54
C ALA A 56 4.57 0.78 -11.20
N GLY A 57 4.89 1.41 -10.06
CA GLY A 57 4.52 0.90 -8.75
C GLY A 57 5.46 1.30 -7.61
N PHE A 58 5.37 0.57 -6.51
CA PHE A 58 6.20 0.75 -5.33
C PHE A 58 6.42 -0.59 -4.64
N SER A 59 7.38 -0.65 -3.72
CA SER A 59 7.56 -1.75 -2.78
C SER A 59 7.23 -1.29 -1.36
N ALA A 60 6.96 -2.24 -0.46
CA ALA A 60 6.78 -1.96 0.96
C ALA A 60 7.21 -3.17 1.80
N ASP A 61 7.86 -2.88 2.92
CA ASP A 61 8.14 -3.89 3.94
C ASP A 61 6.97 -4.01 4.91
N VAL A 62 6.62 -5.26 5.22
CA VAL A 62 5.48 -5.62 6.06
C VAL A 62 6.01 -6.48 7.21
N SER A 63 5.75 -6.04 8.45
CA SER A 63 6.14 -6.79 9.64
C SER A 63 5.36 -8.10 9.76
N GLN A 64 5.92 -9.08 10.47
CA GLN A 64 5.24 -10.34 10.73
C GLN A 64 3.86 -10.14 11.40
N GLU A 65 3.77 -9.27 12.39
CA GLU A 65 2.51 -8.90 13.05
C GLU A 65 1.46 -8.43 12.02
N THR A 66 1.83 -7.50 11.14
CA THR A 66 0.91 -7.01 10.10
C THR A 66 0.49 -8.11 9.13
N LEU A 67 1.38 -9.05 8.79
CA LEU A 67 1.04 -10.20 7.95
C LEU A 67 0.03 -11.13 8.65
N ASP A 68 0.20 -11.35 9.95
CA ASP A 68 -0.62 -12.27 10.75
C ASP A 68 -2.02 -11.71 11.03
N HIS A 69 -2.15 -10.39 11.23
CA HIS A 69 -3.41 -9.73 11.59
C HIS A 69 -4.16 -9.09 10.43
N SER A 70 -3.65 -9.21 9.19
CA SER A 70 -4.29 -8.63 8.01
C SER A 70 -4.44 -9.61 6.86
N THR A 71 -5.10 -9.16 5.81
CA THR A 71 -5.19 -9.94 4.57
C THR A 71 -3.88 -9.99 3.78
N LEU A 72 -2.88 -9.18 4.15
CA LEU A 72 -1.61 -9.08 3.42
C LEU A 72 -0.81 -10.38 3.46
N GLY A 73 -0.87 -11.14 4.56
CA GLY A 73 -0.19 -12.44 4.68
C GLY A 73 -0.68 -13.51 3.70
N LYS A 74 -1.81 -13.28 3.01
CA LYS A 74 -2.39 -14.21 2.01
C LYS A 74 -2.16 -13.74 0.57
N LEU A 75 -1.51 -12.60 0.38
CA LEU A 75 -1.24 -12.06 -0.95
C LEU A 75 -0.19 -12.90 -1.67
N LYS A 76 -0.35 -12.96 -3.00
CA LYS A 76 0.58 -13.62 -3.91
C LYS A 76 0.67 -12.79 -5.18
N ALA A 77 1.66 -13.07 -6.03
CA ALA A 77 1.73 -12.50 -7.36
C ALA A 77 0.37 -12.63 -8.10
N GLY A 78 -0.11 -11.52 -8.67
CA GLY A 78 -1.41 -11.41 -9.33
C GLY A 78 -2.58 -11.01 -8.43
N SER A 79 -2.42 -11.00 -7.11
CA SER A 79 -3.47 -10.50 -6.20
C SER A 79 -3.79 -9.03 -6.47
N ARG A 80 -5.09 -8.70 -6.51
CA ARG A 80 -5.57 -7.31 -6.61
C ARG A 80 -5.67 -6.70 -5.21
N VAL A 81 -5.28 -5.43 -5.09
CA VAL A 81 -5.30 -4.70 -3.82
C VAL A 81 -5.92 -3.32 -4.01
N ASN A 82 -6.70 -2.89 -3.04
CA ASN A 82 -7.21 -1.53 -2.93
C ASN A 82 -6.08 -0.61 -2.47
N LEU A 83 -5.90 0.52 -3.16
CA LEU A 83 -4.86 1.50 -2.85
C LEU A 83 -5.46 2.88 -2.58
N GLU A 84 -4.91 3.56 -1.58
CA GLU A 84 -5.28 4.94 -1.20
C GLU A 84 -4.05 5.65 -0.64
N ARG A 85 -3.78 6.89 -1.07
CA ARG A 85 -2.71 7.74 -0.53
C ARG A 85 -3.13 8.36 0.80
N ALA A 86 -2.15 8.63 1.65
CA ALA A 86 -2.40 9.40 2.87
C ALA A 86 -2.90 10.82 2.55
N VAL A 87 -3.80 11.31 3.39
CA VAL A 87 -4.38 12.64 3.22
C VAL A 87 -3.38 13.75 3.55
N THR A 88 -3.48 14.86 2.83
CA THR A 88 -2.86 16.14 3.20
C THR A 88 -3.83 17.00 4.01
N PRO A 89 -3.38 18.09 4.66
CA PRO A 89 -4.27 19.04 5.34
C PRO A 89 -5.34 19.67 4.45
N SER A 90 -5.12 19.70 3.13
CA SER A 90 -6.07 20.22 2.14
C SER A 90 -6.96 19.15 1.52
N THR A 91 -6.73 17.87 1.84
CA THR A 91 -7.54 16.77 1.29
C THR A 91 -8.91 16.75 1.94
N ARG A 92 -9.96 16.67 1.12
CA ARG A 92 -11.33 16.54 1.62
C ARG A 92 -11.53 15.13 2.21
N LEU A 93 -12.00 15.06 3.45
CA LEU A 93 -12.44 13.82 4.09
C LEU A 93 -13.84 13.43 3.56
N GLY A 94 -13.92 12.97 2.32
CA GLY A 94 -15.18 12.58 1.68
C GLY A 94 -15.80 11.30 2.27
N GLY A 95 -14.96 10.44 2.83
CA GLY A 95 -15.37 9.28 3.63
C GLY A 95 -15.37 9.61 5.12
N HIS A 96 -14.47 8.97 5.86
CA HIS A 96 -14.27 9.20 7.30
C HIS A 96 -12.79 9.03 7.66
N MET A 97 -12.39 9.39 8.88
CA MET A 97 -11.01 9.14 9.32
C MET A 97 -10.80 7.65 9.55
N VAL A 98 -9.88 7.07 8.76
CA VAL A 98 -9.35 5.72 8.90
C VAL A 98 -7.93 5.78 9.47
#